data_AF-A0A2J6N0S1-F1
#
_entry.id   AF-A0A2J6N0S1-F1
#
_cell.length_a   1.000
_cell.length_b   1.000
_cell.length_c   1.000
_cell.angle_alpha   90.00
_cell.angle_beta   90.00
_cell.angle_gamma   90.00
#
_symmetry.space_group_name_H-M   'P 1'
#
loop_
_entity.id
_entity.type
_entity.pdbx_description
1 polymer ?
#
loop_
_entity_poly.entity_id
_entity_poly.type
_entity_poly.pdbx_seq_one_letter_code
_entity_poly.pdbx_strand_id
1 'polypeptide(L)'
;IYVLANFYFFGENSIAPMLWGILFYFYSNFLPDLPSIYRKKGNNSNYEDPPWYKKYFLLLFAPIVIWVLFSGVRLKWKTTETFHNFNSLFVYGAFLLLIGYLAFVKFPVSIGNITQILSLPLYGMIGYLTHLKVDKIW
;
A
#
# COMPACT_ATOMS: atom_id res chain seq x y z
N ILE A 1 -17.20 -3.99 14.19
CA ILE A 1 -18.48 -3.47 13.64
C ILE A 1 -18.67 -3.92 12.20
N TYR A 2 -17.78 -3.61 11.26
CA TYR A 2 -17.88 -4.02 9.85
C TYR A 2 -18.12 -5.53 9.62
N VAL A 3 -17.37 -6.41 10.29
CA VAL A 3 -17.54 -7.89 10.13
C VAL A 3 -18.92 -8.34 10.59
N LEU A 4 -19.39 -7.83 11.73
CA LEU A 4 -20.71 -8.15 12.27
C LEU A 4 -21.83 -7.61 11.37
N ALA A 5 -21.67 -6.40 10.83
CA ALA A 5 -22.62 -5.82 9.89
C ALA A 5 -22.70 -6.64 8.59
N ASN A 6 -21.56 -7.07 8.05
CA ASN A 6 -21.53 -7.91 6.85
C ASN A 6 -22.21 -9.26 7.05
N PHE A 7 -21.93 -9.90 8.19
CA PHE A 7 -22.55 -11.16 8.54
C PHE A 7 -24.07 -11.01 8.73
N TYR A 8 -24.51 -9.97 9.45
CA TYR A 8 -25.92 -9.75 9.76
C TYR A 8 -26.76 -9.32 8.55
N PHE A 9 -26.27 -8.38 7.74
CA PHE A 9 -27.04 -7.82 6.62
C PHE A 9 -26.89 -8.59 5.31
N PHE A 10 -25.75 -9.26 5.09
CA PHE A 10 -25.44 -9.88 3.80
C PHE A 10 -25.11 -11.38 3.90
N GLY A 11 -25.07 -11.96 5.10
CA GLY A 11 -24.71 -13.37 5.31
C GLY A 11 -23.26 -13.68 4.91
N GLU A 12 -22.43 -12.65 4.70
CA GLU A 12 -21.06 -12.81 4.23
C GLU A 12 -20.06 -12.82 5.41
N ASN A 13 -19.19 -13.83 5.43
CA ASN A 13 -18.13 -13.91 6.44
C ASN A 13 -16.93 -13.07 6.01
N SER A 14 -16.83 -11.85 6.55
CA SER A 14 -15.74 -10.91 6.26
C SER A 14 -14.55 -10.98 7.24
N ILE A 15 -14.40 -12.09 8.00
CA ILE A 15 -13.25 -12.27 8.91
C ILE A 15 -11.93 -12.29 8.13
N ALA A 16 -11.83 -13.04 7.04
CA ALA A 16 -10.61 -13.11 6.25
C ALA A 16 -10.22 -11.74 5.65
N PRO A 17 -11.13 -11.01 4.97
CA PRO A 17 -10.88 -9.63 4.52
C PRO A 17 -10.46 -8.68 5.66
N MET A 18 -11.03 -8.82 6.86
CA MET A 18 -10.63 -8.04 8.03
C MET A 18 -9.18 -8.34 8.44
N LEU A 19 -8.81 -9.61 8.55
CA LEU A 19 -7.45 -10.02 8.91
C LEU A 19 -6.43 -9.51 7.89
N TRP A 20 -6.75 -9.63 6.59
CA TRP A 20 -5.96 -9.01 5.53
C TRP A 20 -5.88 -7.49 5.70
N GLY A 21 -7.00 -6.82 5.96
CA GLY A 21 -7.03 -5.38 6.24
C GLY A 21 -6.07 -4.99 7.37
N ILE A 22 -6.08 -5.70 8.49
CA ILE A 22 -5.18 -5.43 9.63
C ILE A 22 -3.71 -5.60 9.22
N LEU A 23 -3.37 -6.66 8.49
CA LEU A 23 -2.01 -6.85 7.97
C LEU A 23 -1.59 -5.68 7.07
N PHE A 24 -2.46 -5.28 6.15
CA PHE A 24 -2.22 -4.14 5.27
C PHE A 24 -2.13 -2.81 6.04
N TYR A 25 -2.89 -2.61 7.11
CA TYR A 25 -2.76 -1.45 7.98
C TYR A 25 -1.36 -1.36 8.59
N PHE A 26 -0.86 -2.43 9.21
CA PHE A 26 0.48 -2.44 9.79
C PHE A 26 1.55 -2.25 8.74
N TYR A 27 1.45 -2.96 7.62
CA TYR A 27 2.38 -2.79 6.50
C TYR A 27 2.40 -1.35 5.97
N SER A 28 1.23 -0.73 5.81
CA SER A 28 1.11 0.62 5.26
C SER A 28 1.66 1.70 6.20
N ASN A 29 1.75 1.43 7.51
CA ASN A 29 2.41 2.32 8.47
C ASN A 29 3.93 2.40 8.25
N PHE A 30 4.55 1.38 7.64
CA PHE A 30 5.99 1.37 7.35
C PHE A 30 6.28 1.64 5.87
N LEU A 31 5.26 1.54 5.01
CA LEU A 31 5.41 1.63 3.57
C LEU A 31 6.12 2.89 3.07
N PRO A 32 5.85 4.10 3.60
CA PRO A 32 6.55 5.32 3.16
C PRO A 32 8.06 5.27 3.47
N ASP A 33 8.46 4.57 4.54
CA ASP A 33 9.85 4.44 4.96
C ASP A 33 10.62 3.37 4.18
N LEU A 34 9.96 2.32 3.68
CA LEU A 34 10.65 1.18 3.04
C LEU A 34 11.53 1.60 1.85
N PRO A 35 11.10 2.53 0.97
CA PRO A 35 11.95 3.00 -0.12
C PRO A 35 13.15 3.86 0.32
N SER A 36 13.30 4.19 1.61
CA SER A 36 14.42 5.00 2.12
C SER A 36 15.80 4.40 1.84
N ILE A 37 15.90 3.07 1.72
CA ILE A 37 17.13 2.34 1.31
C ILE A 37 17.57 2.75 -0.11
N TYR A 38 16.59 3.04 -0.96
CA TYR A 38 16.78 3.54 -2.32
C TYR A 38 16.83 5.07 -2.38
N ARG A 39 16.71 5.77 -1.24
CA ARG A 39 16.85 7.21 -1.20
C ARG A 39 18.28 7.62 -1.54
N LYS A 40 18.40 8.69 -2.32
CA LYS A 40 19.67 9.36 -2.59
C LYS A 40 20.19 10.03 -1.30
N LYS A 41 21.46 9.82 -0.96
CA LYS A 41 22.13 10.52 0.16
C LYS A 41 23.15 11.49 -0.45
N GLY A 42 22.85 12.79 -0.47
CA GLY A 42 23.80 13.84 -0.86
C GLY A 42 23.84 14.24 -2.35
N ASN A 43 24.53 15.36 -2.59
CA ASN A 43 24.49 16.22 -3.79
C ASN A 43 25.29 15.69 -5.01
N ASN A 44 25.50 14.37 -5.12
CA ASN A 44 26.22 13.81 -6.27
C ASN A 44 25.34 13.90 -7.53
N SER A 45 25.75 14.76 -8.45
CA SER A 45 25.03 15.20 -9.66
C SER A 45 24.97 14.18 -10.81
N ASN A 46 25.63 13.02 -10.69
CA ASN A 46 25.82 12.09 -11.82
C ASN A 46 24.76 10.98 -11.97
N TYR A 47 23.69 10.97 -11.16
CA TYR A 47 22.61 9.99 -11.30
C TYR A 47 21.30 10.70 -11.61
N GLU A 48 20.78 10.42 -12.80
CA GLU A 48 19.45 10.86 -13.23
C GLU A 48 18.37 10.23 -12.35
N ASP A 49 17.38 11.04 -12.03
CA ASP A 49 16.22 10.58 -11.30
C ASP A 49 15.48 9.52 -12.13
N PRO A 50 15.12 8.37 -11.54
CA PRO A 50 14.50 7.30 -12.28
C PRO A 50 13.12 7.74 -12.77
N PRO A 51 12.65 7.20 -13.90
CA PRO A 51 11.30 7.44 -14.37
C PRO A 51 10.26 7.20 -13.28
N TRP A 52 9.17 7.97 -13.31
CA TRP A 52 8.10 7.93 -12.31
C TRP A 52 7.59 6.51 -12.02
N TYR A 53 7.48 5.65 -13.04
CA TYR A 53 7.01 4.28 -12.89
C TYR A 53 7.95 3.42 -12.02
N LYS A 54 9.27 3.66 -12.06
CA LYS A 54 10.23 2.96 -11.19
C LYS A 54 10.10 3.45 -9.75
N LYS A 55 9.84 4.75 -9.55
CA LYS A 55 9.60 5.33 -8.23
C LYS A 55 8.39 4.65 -7.58
N TYR A 56 7.25 4.60 -8.27
CA TYR A 56 6.07 3.92 -7.74
C TYR A 56 6.21 2.39 -7.68
N PHE A 57 7.02 1.76 -8.53
CA PHE A 57 7.32 0.34 -8.37
C PHE A 57 8.00 0.04 -7.02
N LEU A 58 8.94 0.89 -6.59
CA LEU A 58 9.60 0.75 -5.29
C LEU A 58 8.59 0.84 -4.14
N LEU A 59 7.57 1.69 -4.27
CA LEU A 59 6.50 1.84 -3.28
C LEU A 59 5.54 0.64 -3.32
N LEU A 60 4.91 0.38 -4.47
CA LEU A 60 3.82 -0.59 -4.60
C LEU A 60 4.29 -2.04 -4.44
N PHE A 61 5.53 -2.33 -4.80
CA PHE A 61 6.13 -3.67 -4.72
C PHE A 61 7.28 -3.74 -3.71
N ALA A 62 7.26 -2.88 -2.69
CA ALA A 62 8.27 -2.88 -1.63
C ALA A 62 8.61 -4.28 -1.06
N PRO A 63 7.67 -5.23 -0.84
CA PRO A 63 8.00 -6.55 -0.30
C PRO A 63 8.84 -7.37 -1.27
N ILE A 64 8.53 -7.31 -2.58
CA ILE A 64 9.31 -7.98 -3.63
C ILE A 64 10.69 -7.32 -3.71
N VAL A 65 10.74 -6.00 -3.66
CA VAL A 65 11.99 -5.23 -3.71
C VAL A 65 12.88 -5.55 -2.51
N ILE A 66 12.31 -5.69 -1.30
CA ILE A 66 13.02 -6.11 -0.08
C ILE A 66 13.53 -7.54 -0.21
N TRP A 67 12.69 -8.46 -0.72
CA TRP A 67 13.11 -9.83 -1.00
C TRP A 67 14.32 -9.88 -1.94
N VAL A 68 14.29 -9.10 -3.02
CA VAL A 68 15.37 -9.00 -4.01
C VAL A 68 16.67 -8.51 -3.34
N LEU A 69 16.59 -7.55 -2.41
CA LEU A 69 17.74 -7.09 -1.63
C LEU A 69 18.32 -8.21 -0.75
N PHE A 70 17.47 -8.97 -0.05
CA PHE A 70 17.93 -10.11 0.76
C PHE A 70 18.50 -11.25 -0.09
N SER A 71 18.11 -11.34 -1.36
CA SER A 71 18.67 -12.29 -2.33
C SER A 71 20.05 -11.86 -2.87
N GLY A 72 20.61 -10.74 -2.39
CA GLY A 72 21.92 -10.21 -2.79
C GLY A 72 21.90 -9.38 -4.08
N VAL A 73 20.74 -9.24 -4.73
CA VAL A 73 20.59 -8.43 -5.95
C VAL A 73 20.43 -6.97 -5.57
N ARG A 74 21.40 -6.15 -5.98
CA ARG A 74 21.38 -4.70 -5.71
C ARG A 74 20.75 -3.95 -6.89
N LEU A 75 19.53 -3.46 -6.73
CA LEU A 75 18.92 -2.54 -7.69
C LEU A 75 19.66 -1.20 -7.64
N LYS A 76 20.16 -0.74 -8.79
CA LYS A 76 20.83 0.58 -8.93
C LYS A 76 19.84 1.76 -8.98
N TRP A 77 18.59 1.56 -8.57
CA TRP A 77 17.57 2.61 -8.60
C TRP A 77 17.76 3.51 -7.39
N LYS A 78 17.87 4.82 -7.61
CA LYS A 78 17.96 5.81 -6.54
C LYS A 78 16.92 6.88 -6.77
N THR A 79 16.09 7.18 -5.78
CA THR A 79 15.02 8.19 -5.90
C THR A 79 15.24 9.33 -4.91
N THR A 80 14.86 10.54 -5.32
CA THR A 80 14.75 11.72 -4.45
C THR A 80 13.40 11.80 -3.73
N GLU A 81 12.39 11.06 -4.21
CA GLU A 81 11.06 11.05 -3.63
C GLU A 81 11.07 10.50 -2.20
N THR A 82 10.31 11.17 -1.34
CA THR A 82 10.16 10.76 0.06
C THR A 82 8.91 9.91 0.30
N PHE A 83 7.97 9.79 -0.65
CA PHE A 83 6.69 9.06 -0.48
C PHE A 83 5.81 9.50 0.72
N HIS A 84 6.31 10.25 1.70
CA HIS A 84 5.52 10.87 2.76
C HIS A 84 4.68 12.04 2.19
N ASN A 85 3.68 11.74 1.36
CA ASN A 85 2.78 12.72 0.76
C ASN A 85 1.45 12.09 0.32
N PHE A 86 0.45 12.95 0.13
CA PHE A 86 -0.90 12.54 -0.30
C PHE A 86 -0.96 11.97 -1.72
N ASN A 87 -0.04 12.37 -2.62
CA ASN A 87 0.00 11.81 -3.97
C ASN A 87 0.36 10.32 -3.94
N SER A 88 1.34 9.95 -3.11
CA SER A 88 1.77 8.57 -2.92
C SER A 88 0.70 7.75 -2.21
N LEU A 89 0.02 8.35 -1.23
CA LEU A 89 -1.18 7.76 -0.60
C LEU A 89 -2.26 7.45 -1.64
N PHE A 90 -2.55 8.38 -2.56
CA PHE A 90 -3.58 8.19 -3.58
C PHE A 90 -3.22 7.07 -4.56
N VAL A 91 -1.98 7.08 -5.09
CA VAL A 91 -1.50 6.01 -5.97
C VAL A 91 -1.53 4.65 -5.28
N TYR A 92 -1.13 4.61 -4.01
CA TYR A 92 -1.20 3.39 -3.20
C TYR A 92 -2.64 2.94 -2.93
N GLY A 93 -3.55 3.86 -2.62
CA GLY A 93 -4.98 3.58 -2.43
C GLY A 93 -5.62 3.00 -3.70
N ALA A 94 -5.33 3.56 -4.87
CA ALA A 94 -5.78 3.03 -6.15
C ALA A 94 -5.24 1.63 -6.43
N PHE A 95 -3.96 1.39 -6.10
CA PHE A 95 -3.35 0.06 -6.21
C PHE A 95 -4.01 -0.97 -5.27
N LEU A 96 -4.28 -0.61 -4.02
CA LEU A 96 -5.00 -1.48 -3.09
C LEU A 96 -6.44 -1.73 -3.52
N LEU A 97 -7.11 -0.76 -4.12
CA LEU A 97 -8.45 -0.95 -4.67
C LEU A 97 -8.42 -1.98 -5.82
N LEU A 98 -7.43 -1.90 -6.71
CA LEU A 98 -7.24 -2.87 -7.78
C LEU A 98 -6.98 -4.28 -7.22
N ILE A 99 -6.10 -4.41 -6.21
CA ILE A 99 -5.85 -5.69 -5.54
C ILE A 99 -7.12 -6.21 -4.86
N GLY A 100 -7.83 -5.36 -4.12
CA GLY A 100 -9.08 -5.72 -3.46
C GLY A 100 -10.13 -6.20 -4.45
N TYR A 101 -10.25 -5.53 -5.60
CA TYR A 101 -11.12 -5.95 -6.68
C TYR A 101 -10.73 -7.34 -7.19
N LEU A 102 -9.47 -7.55 -7.57
CA LEU A 102 -8.99 -8.84 -8.09
C LEU A 102 -9.12 -9.98 -7.07
N ALA A 103 -8.92 -9.70 -5.79
CA ALA A 103 -8.95 -10.71 -4.73
C ALA A 103 -10.37 -11.11 -4.32
N PHE A 104 -11.32 -10.16 -4.35
CA PHE A 104 -12.63 -10.36 -3.74
C PHE A 104 -13.79 -10.30 -4.72
N VAL A 105 -13.63 -9.87 -5.98
CA VAL A 105 -14.75 -9.78 -6.92
C VAL A 105 -15.45 -11.14 -7.11
N LYS A 106 -16.78 -11.13 -6.99
CA LYS A 106 -17.65 -12.27 -7.30
C LYS A 106 -18.83 -11.78 -8.13
N PHE A 107 -19.22 -12.57 -9.12
CA PHE A 107 -20.38 -12.28 -9.97
C PHE A 107 -21.56 -13.21 -9.61
N PRO A 108 -22.79 -12.67 -9.51
CA PRO A 108 -23.15 -11.25 -9.60
C PRO A 108 -22.63 -10.45 -8.40
N VAL A 109 -22.25 -9.19 -8.65
CA VAL A 109 -21.68 -8.33 -7.60
C VAL A 109 -22.75 -8.00 -6.56
N SER A 110 -22.51 -8.38 -5.30
CA SER A 110 -23.35 -8.05 -4.14
C SER A 110 -22.79 -6.84 -3.37
N ILE A 111 -23.60 -6.25 -2.49
CA ILE A 111 -23.14 -5.18 -1.59
C ILE A 111 -22.06 -5.72 -0.63
N GLY A 112 -22.24 -6.94 -0.11
CA GLY A 112 -21.23 -7.61 0.73
C GLY A 112 -19.89 -7.73 0.00
N ASN A 113 -19.92 -8.10 -1.29
CA ASN A 113 -18.75 -8.15 -2.15
C ASN A 113 -18.04 -6.80 -2.27
N ILE A 114 -18.78 -5.72 -2.52
CA ILE A 114 -18.23 -4.35 -2.59
C ILE A 114 -17.54 -3.99 -1.28
N THR A 115 -18.15 -4.32 -0.15
CA THR A 115 -17.59 -3.98 1.16
C THR A 115 -16.28 -4.72 1.44
N GLN A 116 -16.10 -5.94 0.91
CA GLN A 116 -14.85 -6.71 1.00
C GLN A 116 -13.77 -6.14 0.08
N ILE A 117 -14.15 -5.74 -1.13
CA ILE A 117 -13.25 -5.05 -2.07
C ILE A 117 -12.70 -3.76 -1.43
N LEU A 118 -13.57 -2.98 -0.77
CA LEU A 118 -13.20 -1.70 -0.16
C LEU A 118 -12.47 -1.84 1.17
N SER A 119 -12.53 -2.98 1.87
CA SER A 119 -11.85 -3.10 3.16
C SER A 119 -10.34 -2.94 3.00
N LEU A 120 -9.75 -3.53 1.97
CA LEU A 120 -8.30 -3.49 1.74
C LEU A 120 -7.76 -2.05 1.58
N PRO A 121 -8.25 -1.21 0.63
CA PRO A 121 -7.78 0.18 0.52
C PRO A 121 -8.10 0.99 1.76
N LEU A 122 -9.24 0.79 2.44
CA LEU A 122 -9.57 1.54 3.65
C LEU A 122 -8.55 1.30 4.76
N TYR A 123 -8.27 0.04 5.11
CA TYR A 123 -7.31 -0.27 6.17
C TYR A 123 -5.89 0.16 5.80
N GLY A 124 -5.46 -0.06 4.55
CA GLY A 124 -4.13 0.34 4.10
C GLY A 124 -3.95 1.86 4.08
N MET A 125 -4.93 2.61 3.57
CA MET A 125 -4.89 4.07 3.57
C MET A 125 -4.92 4.64 4.99
N ILE A 126 -5.70 4.06 5.92
CA ILE A 126 -5.69 4.48 7.33
C ILE A 126 -4.29 4.26 7.93
N GLY A 127 -3.63 3.13 7.67
CA GLY A 127 -2.27 2.88 8.16
C GLY A 127 -1.27 3.90 7.62
N TYR A 128 -1.36 4.21 6.33
CA TYR A 128 -0.53 5.24 5.70
C TYR A 128 -0.81 6.64 6.26
N LEU A 129 -2.09 6.99 6.49
CA LEU A 129 -2.48 8.27 7.10
C LEU A 129 -1.98 8.38 8.54
N THR A 130 -2.01 7.30 9.33
CA THR A 130 -1.41 7.28 10.67
C THR A 130 0.07 7.62 10.60
N HIS A 131 0.79 7.07 9.63
CA HIS A 131 2.19 7.42 9.39
C HIS A 131 2.37 8.91 9.05
N LEU A 132 1.61 9.45 8.08
CA LEU A 132 1.68 10.87 7.70
C LEU A 132 1.36 11.82 8.88
N LYS A 133 0.44 11.42 9.76
CA LYS A 133 0.10 12.16 10.97
C LYS A 133 1.25 12.18 11.98
N VAL A 134 1.96 11.07 12.15
CA VAL A 134 3.16 10.99 12.99
C VAL A 134 4.26 11.91 12.46
N ASP A 135 4.39 12.01 11.14
CA ASP A 135 5.32 12.92 10.47
C ASP A 135 4.89 14.40 10.46
N LYS A 136 3.71 14.71 11.01
CA LYS A 136 3.14 16.07 11.05
C LYS A 136 2.94 16.70 9.66
N ILE A 137 2.66 15.88 8.65
CA ILE A 137 2.32 16.35 7.30
C ILE A 137 0.89 16.87 7.26
N TRP A 138 0.04 16.39 8.16
CA TRP A 138 -1.31 16.85 8.43
C TRP A 138 -1.64 16.72 9.92
#